data_AF-F0P1M0-F1
#
_entry.id   AF-F0P1M0-F1
#
_cell.length_a   1.000
_cell.length_b   1.000
_cell.length_c   1.000
_cell.angle_alpha   90.00
_cell.angle_beta   90.00
_cell.angle_gamma   90.00
#
_symmetry.space_group_name_H-M   'P 1'
#
loop_
_entity.id
_entity.type
_entity.pdbx_description
1 polymer ?
#
loop_
_entity_poly.entity_id
_entity_poly.type
_entity_poly.pdbx_seq_one_letter_code
_entity_poly.pdbx_strand_id
1 'polypeptide(L)'
;MNAQFVISSIQDTKTELILNDSISIEKGGNIQAYLPLENDFLFIKPVKKFNAKLLGKVADAVGTGASAVGLGSGNIKILSESIKVARTANAVQYGVDALDKIQELPISKNAKKIAGQNLEVIDWQISEDGYILNTKFDKKNYQIYLQEALLAGEIKLKNDMME
;
A
#
# COMPACT_ATOMS: atom_id res chain seq x y z
N MET A 1 -2.62 6.41 -21.09
CA MET A 1 -1.28 6.06 -20.55
C MET A 1 -1.44 6.05 -19.03
N ASN A 2 -1.44 4.88 -18.38
CA ASN A 2 -1.48 4.84 -16.91
C ASN A 2 -0.08 5.18 -16.41
N ALA A 3 0.15 6.43 -16.03
CA ALA A 3 1.36 6.82 -15.33
C ALA A 3 1.41 6.02 -14.02
N GLN A 4 2.46 5.22 -13.84
CA GLN A 4 2.70 4.54 -12.58
C GLN A 4 2.99 5.62 -11.54
N PHE A 5 2.24 5.67 -10.45
CA PHE A 5 2.47 6.63 -9.38
C PHE A 5 3.89 6.42 -8.82
N VAL A 6 4.79 7.37 -9.09
CA VAL A 6 6.17 7.33 -8.59
C VAL A 6 6.24 8.22 -7.37
N ILE A 7 6.54 7.65 -6.21
CA ILE A 7 6.85 8.42 -5.02
C ILE A 7 8.25 9.02 -5.17
N SER A 8 8.34 10.35 -5.19
CA SER A 8 9.58 11.12 -5.16
C SER A 8 9.84 11.78 -3.81
N SER A 9 8.79 12.07 -3.03
CA SER A 9 8.88 12.61 -1.67
C SER A 9 7.82 12.00 -0.75
N ILE A 10 8.19 11.81 0.53
CA ILE A 10 7.26 11.52 1.61
C ILE A 10 7.59 12.45 2.78
N GLN A 11 6.59 13.19 3.24
CA GLN A 11 6.65 14.01 4.43
C GLN A 11 5.73 13.43 5.51
N ASP A 12 6.27 13.17 6.69
CA ASP A 12 5.49 12.73 7.86
C ASP A 12 5.22 13.93 8.78
N THR A 13 3.95 14.27 8.94
CA THR A 13 3.48 15.37 9.81
C THR A 13 2.96 14.89 11.17
N LYS A 14 3.14 13.59 11.50
CA LYS A 14 2.56 12.84 12.64
C LYS A 14 1.09 12.50 12.49
N THR A 15 0.31 13.38 11.88
CA THR A 15 -1.13 13.18 11.61
C THR A 15 -1.38 12.67 10.21
N GLU A 16 -0.44 12.92 9.28
CA GLU A 16 -0.54 12.58 7.86
C GLU A 16 0.81 12.18 7.26
N LEU A 17 0.78 11.30 6.25
CA LEU A 17 1.86 11.16 5.28
C LEU A 17 1.48 11.90 4.00
N ILE A 18 2.27 12.91 3.63
CA ILE A 18 2.10 13.65 2.38
C ILE A 18 3.07 13.09 1.35
N LEU A 19 2.53 12.48 0.29
CA LEU A 19 3.26 11.93 -0.84
C LEU A 19 3.29 12.94 -1.98
N ASN A 20 4.49 13.16 -2.54
CA ASN A 20 4.71 14.07 -3.67
C ASN A 20 4.08 15.46 -3.48
N ASP A 21 4.07 15.93 -2.22
CA ASP A 21 3.54 17.23 -1.80
C ASP A 21 2.02 17.42 -2.02
N SER A 22 1.28 16.41 -2.47
CA SER A 22 -0.13 16.56 -2.87
C SER A 22 -1.09 15.48 -2.38
N ILE A 23 -0.64 14.25 -2.11
CA ILE A 23 -1.53 13.16 -1.69
C ILE A 23 -1.33 12.91 -0.21
N SER A 24 -2.39 13.13 0.57
CA SER A 24 -2.38 12.90 2.01
C SER A 24 -2.94 11.51 2.36
N ILE A 25 -2.23 10.81 3.24
CA ILE A 25 -2.70 9.61 3.94
C ILE A 25 -2.85 9.96 5.41
N GLU A 26 -4.09 10.06 5.87
CA GLU A 26 -4.44 10.46 7.23
C GLU A 26 -4.67 9.23 8.14
N LYS A 27 -4.39 9.36 9.43
CA LYS A 27 -4.88 8.40 10.44
C LYS A 27 -6.41 8.47 10.51
N GLY A 28 -7.07 7.31 10.51
CA GLY A 28 -8.52 7.17 10.34
C GLY A 28 -8.97 7.27 8.87
N GLY A 29 -8.06 7.59 7.95
CA GLY A 29 -8.30 7.57 6.50
C GLY A 29 -8.47 6.15 5.96
N ASN A 30 -8.84 6.04 4.68
CA ASN A 30 -9.03 4.75 4.01
C ASN A 30 -8.11 4.59 2.81
N ILE A 31 -7.58 3.38 2.64
CA ILE A 31 -6.84 2.95 1.45
C ILE A 31 -7.56 1.74 0.86
N GLN A 32 -7.82 1.77 -0.44
CA GLN A 32 -8.45 0.64 -1.11
C GLN A 32 -7.38 -0.41 -1.42
N ALA A 33 -7.59 -1.66 -0.97
CA ALA A 33 -6.89 -2.81 -1.55
C ALA A 33 -7.53 -3.10 -2.91
N TYR A 34 -6.78 -2.95 -3.99
CA TYR A 34 -7.30 -3.04 -5.36
C TYR A 34 -7.34 -4.49 -5.84
N LEU A 35 -6.26 -4.97 -6.44
CA LEU A 35 -6.10 -6.35 -6.90
C LEU A 35 -4.71 -6.85 -6.50
N PRO A 36 -4.57 -8.12 -6.10
CA PRO A 36 -3.26 -8.70 -5.85
C PRO A 36 -2.43 -8.73 -7.15
N LEU A 37 -1.10 -8.64 -7.02
CA LEU A 37 -0.23 -8.75 -8.19
C LEU A 37 -0.25 -10.17 -8.78
N GLU A 38 -0.43 -11.19 -7.95
CA GLU A 38 -0.48 -12.60 -8.35
C GLU A 38 -1.68 -13.31 -7.69
N ASN A 39 -1.52 -14.57 -7.27
CA ASN A 39 -2.56 -15.30 -6.55
C ASN A 39 -2.94 -14.66 -5.21
N ASP A 40 -2.03 -13.96 -4.54
CA ASP A 40 -2.30 -13.25 -3.29
C ASP A 40 -1.57 -11.90 -3.25
N PHE A 41 -1.90 -11.06 -2.26
CA PHE A 41 -1.25 -9.78 -2.05
C PHE A 41 0.20 -9.97 -1.58
N LEU A 42 1.14 -9.43 -2.34
CA LEU A 42 2.56 -9.47 -2.02
C LEU A 42 2.93 -8.42 -0.98
N PHE A 43 2.22 -7.29 -0.92
CA PHE A 43 2.57 -6.14 -0.09
C PHE A 43 1.45 -5.72 0.87
N ILE A 44 0.35 -6.48 0.93
CA ILE A 44 -0.66 -6.39 2.00
C ILE A 44 -0.63 -7.68 2.82
N LYS A 45 -0.16 -7.60 4.07
CA LYS A 45 0.05 -8.77 4.93
C LYS A 45 -0.85 -8.78 6.15
N PRO A 46 -1.56 -9.87 6.45
CA PRO A 46 -2.34 -9.97 7.69
C PRO A 46 -1.42 -10.06 8.91
N VAL A 47 -1.75 -9.30 9.96
CA VAL A 47 -1.00 -9.30 11.22
C VAL A 47 -1.70 -10.23 12.21
N LYS A 48 -1.02 -11.33 12.60
CA LYS A 48 -1.59 -12.31 13.55
C LYS A 48 -1.72 -11.77 14.98
N LYS A 49 -0.83 -10.87 15.40
CA LYS A 49 -0.83 -10.25 16.74
C LYS A 49 -0.45 -8.77 16.61
N PHE A 50 -1.45 -7.91 16.65
CA PHE A 50 -1.22 -6.47 16.65
C PHE A 50 -0.64 -6.08 18.02
N ASN A 51 0.64 -5.73 18.03
CA ASN A 51 1.33 -5.35 19.26
C ASN A 51 1.11 -3.86 19.49
N ALA A 52 0.33 -3.49 20.52
CA ALA A 52 0.09 -2.10 20.90
C ALA A 52 1.38 -1.30 21.19
N LYS A 53 2.52 -1.98 21.42
CA LYS A 53 3.83 -1.33 21.53
C LYS A 53 4.29 -0.64 20.24
N LEU A 54 3.76 -1.01 19.07
CA LEU A 54 4.05 -0.32 17.81
C LEU A 54 3.45 1.09 17.84
N LEU A 55 2.21 1.23 18.30
CA LEU A 55 1.56 2.54 18.48
C LEU A 55 2.30 3.44 19.49
N GLY A 56 2.93 2.84 20.51
CA GLY A 56 3.65 3.58 21.56
C GLY A 56 5.05 4.07 21.16
N LYS A 57 5.73 3.43 20.20
CA LYS A 57 7.11 3.79 19.81
C LYS A 57 7.19 4.96 18.82
N VAL A 58 6.10 5.24 18.10
CA VAL A 58 6.05 6.35 17.12
C VAL A 58 5.97 7.71 17.82
N ALA A 59 5.46 7.76 19.06
CA ALA A 59 5.43 8.99 19.86
C ALA A 59 6.84 9.54 20.18
N ASP A 60 7.85 8.68 20.34
CA ASP A 60 9.22 9.07 20.71
C ASP A 60 10.20 9.19 19.52
N ALA A 61 9.91 8.57 18.37
CA ALA A 61 10.83 8.55 17.22
C ALA A 61 10.63 9.70 16.22
N VAL A 62 9.48 10.39 16.23
CA VAL A 62 9.09 11.42 15.24
C VAL A 62 9.41 12.83 15.74
N GLY A 63 10.63 13.01 16.24
CA GLY A 63 11.16 14.30 16.73
C GLY A 63 11.90 15.13 15.66
N THR A 64 12.10 14.59 14.45
CA THR A 64 12.84 15.29 13.39
C THR A 64 12.10 15.13 12.08
N GLY A 65 11.87 16.24 11.38
CA GLY A 65 11.21 16.29 10.06
C GLY A 65 12.07 15.65 8.97
N ALA A 66 12.28 14.35 9.07
CA ALA A 66 13.04 13.58 8.10
C ALA A 66 12.19 13.39 6.84
N SER A 67 12.40 14.25 5.85
CA SER A 67 12.02 13.95 4.47
C SER A 67 12.86 12.75 4.01
N ALA A 68 12.25 11.57 3.93
CA ALA A 68 12.90 10.37 3.39
C ALA A 68 12.88 10.44 1.86
N VAL A 69 13.68 11.34 1.29
CA VAL A 69 13.90 11.40 -0.16
C VAL A 69 14.89 10.28 -0.53
N GLY A 70 14.39 9.18 -1.07
CA GLY A 70 15.21 8.21 -1.81
C GLY A 70 15.80 7.02 -1.03
N LEU A 71 15.06 6.42 -0.09
CA LEU A 71 15.45 5.09 0.41
C LEU A 71 15.43 4.07 -0.74
N GLY A 72 16.60 3.58 -1.18
CA GLY A 72 16.75 2.33 -1.95
C GLY A 72 16.69 2.38 -3.49
N SER A 73 17.08 3.48 -4.15
CA SER A 73 16.91 3.68 -5.61
C SER A 73 17.41 2.54 -6.53
N GLY A 74 18.45 1.79 -6.15
CA GLY A 74 18.95 0.64 -6.91
C GLY A 74 18.02 -0.59 -6.89
N ASN A 75 17.50 -0.97 -5.72
CA ASN A 75 16.61 -2.13 -5.58
C ASN A 75 15.20 -1.82 -6.09
N ILE A 76 14.74 -0.58 -5.94
CA ILE A 76 13.43 -0.14 -6.44
C ILE A 76 13.36 -0.21 -7.96
N LYS A 77 14.45 0.11 -8.69
CA LYS A 77 14.44 0.01 -10.17
C LYS A 77 14.24 -1.44 -10.63
N ILE A 78 14.98 -2.37 -10.06
CA ILE A 78 14.88 -3.80 -10.41
C ILE A 78 13.49 -4.33 -10.03
N LEU A 79 13.02 -4.01 -8.81
CA LEU A 79 11.68 -4.37 -8.36
C LEU A 79 10.59 -3.80 -9.28
N SER A 80 10.72 -2.54 -9.72
CA SER A 80 9.80 -1.89 -10.65
C SER A 80 9.75 -2.60 -12.00
N GLU A 81 10.90 -3.03 -12.54
CA GLU A 81 10.96 -3.77 -13.80
C GLU A 81 10.28 -5.15 -13.66
N SER A 82 10.56 -5.88 -12.58
CA SER A 82 9.92 -7.18 -12.30
C SER A 82 8.41 -7.04 -12.12
N ILE A 83 7.95 -6.04 -11.35
CA ILE A 83 6.54 -5.74 -11.14
C ILE A 83 5.86 -5.39 -12.47
N LYS A 84 6.51 -4.60 -13.33
CA LYS A 84 5.94 -4.23 -14.64
C LYS A 84 5.72 -5.45 -15.51
N VAL A 85 6.68 -6.37 -15.55
CA VAL A 85 6.54 -7.64 -16.28
C VAL A 85 5.40 -8.48 -15.69
N ALA A 86 5.37 -8.64 -14.36
CA ALA A 86 4.33 -9.39 -13.66
C ALA A 86 2.94 -8.79 -13.91
N ARG A 87 2.79 -7.47 -13.81
CA ARG A 87 1.51 -6.78 -14.11
C ARG A 87 1.11 -6.95 -15.56
N THR A 88 2.03 -6.89 -16.51
CA THR A 88 1.69 -7.06 -17.93
C THR A 88 1.11 -8.45 -18.16
N ALA A 89 1.70 -9.48 -17.55
CA ALA A 89 1.16 -10.84 -17.61
C ALA A 89 -0.22 -10.93 -16.93
N ASN A 90 -0.40 -10.31 -15.77
CA ASN A 90 -1.65 -10.37 -15.02
C ASN A 90 -2.77 -9.47 -15.59
N ALA A 91 -2.46 -8.34 -16.23
CA ALA A 91 -3.46 -7.48 -16.87
C ALA A 91 -4.12 -8.17 -18.08
N VAL A 92 -3.41 -9.09 -18.74
CA VAL A 92 -3.99 -9.98 -19.75
C VAL A 92 -4.99 -10.96 -19.11
N GLN A 93 -4.75 -11.34 -17.85
CA GLN A 93 -5.62 -12.25 -17.09
C GLN A 93 -6.80 -11.51 -16.42
N TYR A 94 -6.58 -10.28 -15.95
CA TYR A 94 -7.54 -9.46 -15.22
C TYR A 94 -8.05 -8.35 -16.15
N GLY A 95 -9.17 -8.62 -16.83
CA GLY A 95 -9.84 -7.62 -17.67
C GLY A 95 -10.32 -6.39 -16.87
N VAL A 96 -10.89 -5.41 -17.58
CA VAL A 96 -11.32 -4.13 -17.00
C VAL A 96 -12.37 -4.25 -15.88
N ASP A 97 -13.15 -5.34 -15.87
CA ASP A 97 -14.22 -5.60 -14.89
C ASP A 97 -13.75 -6.50 -13.72
N ALA A 98 -12.44 -6.63 -13.49
CA ALA A 98 -11.89 -7.57 -12.52
C ALA A 98 -12.40 -7.36 -11.09
N LEU A 99 -12.70 -6.12 -10.69
CA LEU A 99 -13.33 -5.85 -9.38
C LEU A 99 -14.79 -6.34 -9.31
N ASP A 100 -15.55 -6.25 -10.40
CA ASP A 100 -16.94 -6.72 -10.44
C ASP A 100 -17.02 -8.25 -10.40
N LYS A 101 -15.95 -8.93 -10.82
CA LYS A 101 -15.85 -10.39 -10.91
C LYS A 101 -14.80 -10.98 -9.97
N ILE A 102 -14.53 -10.35 -8.81
CA ILE A 102 -13.53 -10.83 -7.83
C ILE A 102 -13.72 -12.32 -7.49
N GLN A 103 -14.96 -12.80 -7.41
CA GLN A 103 -15.24 -14.20 -7.08
C GLN A 103 -14.80 -15.20 -8.16
N GLU A 104 -14.69 -14.75 -9.41
CA GLU A 104 -14.28 -15.57 -10.56
C GLU A 104 -12.76 -15.53 -10.78
N LEU A 105 -12.07 -14.55 -10.19
CA LEU A 105 -10.62 -14.41 -10.36
C LEU A 105 -9.86 -15.61 -9.78
N PRO A 106 -8.76 -16.05 -10.43
CA PRO A 106 -7.89 -17.13 -9.97
C PRO A 106 -6.95 -16.71 -8.81
N ILE A 107 -7.49 -15.96 -7.85
CA ILE A 107 -6.78 -15.47 -6.67
C ILE A 107 -7.23 -16.24 -5.41
N SER A 108 -6.42 -16.17 -4.36
CA SER A 108 -6.62 -16.87 -3.11
C SER A 108 -7.93 -16.44 -2.44
N LYS A 109 -8.53 -17.36 -1.67
CA LYS A 109 -9.73 -17.04 -0.87
C LYS A 109 -9.50 -15.91 0.13
N ASN A 110 -8.26 -15.67 0.53
CA ASN A 110 -7.92 -14.57 1.44
C ASN A 110 -7.83 -13.25 0.67
N ALA A 111 -7.19 -13.26 -0.51
CA ALA A 111 -7.13 -12.10 -1.39
C ALA A 111 -8.55 -11.63 -1.78
N LYS A 112 -9.46 -12.56 -2.13
CA LYS A 112 -10.86 -12.23 -2.44
C LYS A 112 -11.62 -11.50 -1.33
N LYS A 113 -11.22 -11.68 -0.06
CA LYS A 113 -11.90 -11.04 1.08
C LYS A 113 -11.56 -9.57 1.23
N ILE A 114 -10.39 -9.16 0.74
CA ILE A 114 -9.90 -7.79 0.91
C ILE A 114 -9.75 -7.05 -0.41
N ALA A 115 -9.72 -7.73 -1.55
CA ALA A 115 -9.76 -7.09 -2.87
C ALA A 115 -11.02 -6.22 -3.01
N GLY A 116 -10.85 -5.01 -3.53
CA GLY A 116 -11.86 -3.96 -3.62
C GLY A 116 -12.24 -3.28 -2.29
N GLN A 117 -11.76 -3.75 -1.14
CA GLN A 117 -12.17 -3.25 0.17
C GLN A 117 -11.35 -2.05 0.63
N ASN A 118 -11.95 -1.21 1.46
CA ASN A 118 -11.27 -0.08 2.12
C ASN A 118 -10.72 -0.52 3.47
N LEU A 119 -9.41 -0.34 3.64
CA LEU A 119 -8.72 -0.57 4.91
C LEU A 119 -8.50 0.77 5.61
N GLU A 120 -8.92 0.84 6.88
CA GLU A 120 -8.75 2.02 7.71
C GLU A 120 -7.29 2.12 8.16
N VAL A 121 -6.66 3.27 7.95
CA VAL A 121 -5.29 3.55 8.40
C VAL A 121 -5.31 3.86 9.89
N ILE A 122 -4.64 3.04 10.70
CA ILE A 122 -4.54 3.26 12.14
C ILE A 122 -3.31 4.12 12.47
N ASP A 123 -2.18 3.79 11.83
CA ASP A 123 -0.84 4.30 12.15
C ASP A 123 0.13 3.93 11.01
N TRP A 124 1.34 4.48 11.03
CA TRP A 124 2.46 4.02 10.22
C TRP A 124 3.78 4.01 10.99
N GLN A 125 4.73 3.24 10.48
CA GLN A 125 6.11 3.20 10.94
C GLN A 125 7.06 3.24 9.74
N ILE A 126 8.25 3.80 9.93
CA ILE A 126 9.33 3.74 8.95
C ILE A 126 10.19 2.48 9.17
N SER A 127 10.55 1.79 8.10
CA SER A 127 11.51 0.70 8.03
C SER A 127 12.66 1.06 7.08
N GLU A 128 13.65 0.17 6.94
CA GLU A 128 14.75 0.34 5.98
C GLU A 128 14.26 0.46 4.52
N ASP A 129 13.15 -0.20 4.20
CA ASP A 129 12.59 -0.27 2.85
C ASP A 129 11.52 0.79 2.56
N GLY A 130 11.02 1.49 3.60
CA GLY A 130 10.00 2.52 3.41
C GLY A 130 9.00 2.65 4.54
N TYR A 131 7.80 3.15 4.22
CA TYR A 131 6.72 3.29 5.20
C TYR A 131 5.85 2.03 5.21
N ILE A 132 5.57 1.53 6.39
CA ILE A 132 4.64 0.43 6.62
C ILE A 132 3.39 1.01 7.29
N LEU A 133 2.26 0.96 6.60
CA LEU A 133 0.97 1.38 7.13
C LEU A 133 0.34 0.24 7.93
N ASN A 134 0.00 0.53 9.17
CA ASN A 134 -0.80 -0.34 10.01
C ASN A 134 -2.27 -0.02 9.76
N THR A 135 -3.01 -0.99 9.20
CA THR A 135 -4.40 -0.80 8.77
C THR A 135 -5.33 -1.85 9.36
N LYS A 136 -6.64 -1.61 9.27
CA LYS A 136 -7.67 -2.50 9.80
C LYS A 136 -8.83 -2.68 8.81
N PHE A 137 -9.30 -3.92 8.70
CA PHE A 137 -10.51 -4.28 7.97
C PHE A 137 -11.19 -5.47 8.67
N ASP A 138 -12.51 -5.40 8.88
CA ASP A 138 -13.30 -6.45 9.54
C ASP A 138 -12.65 -7.02 10.82
N LYS A 139 -12.27 -6.12 11.74
CA LYS A 139 -11.59 -6.43 13.02
C LYS A 139 -10.23 -7.13 12.91
N LYS A 140 -9.71 -7.32 11.70
CA LYS A 140 -8.38 -7.84 11.43
C LYS A 140 -7.44 -6.70 11.08
N ASN A 141 -6.18 -6.85 11.48
CA ASN A 141 -5.14 -5.87 11.20
C ASN A 141 -4.27 -6.36 10.04
N TYR A 142 -3.84 -5.41 9.23
CA TYR A 142 -3.01 -5.64 8.05
C TYR A 142 -1.87 -4.63 8.02
N GLN A 143 -0.73 -5.05 7.48
CA GLN A 143 0.38 -4.16 7.17
C GLN A 143 0.45 -3.98 5.65
N ILE A 144 0.52 -2.73 5.23
CA ILE A 144 0.71 -2.34 3.83
C ILE A 144 2.11 -1.75 3.71
N TYR A 145 2.97 -2.37 2.91
CA TYR A 145 4.27 -1.82 2.55
C TYR A 145 4.05 -0.77 1.46
N LEU A 146 4.02 0.51 1.85
CA LEU A 146 3.37 1.58 1.08
C LEU A 146 3.95 1.73 -0.32
N GLN A 147 5.28 1.92 -0.41
CA GLN A 147 5.97 2.16 -1.67
C GLN A 147 5.78 0.99 -2.64
N GLU A 148 6.02 -0.23 -2.15
CA GLU A 148 5.93 -1.44 -2.94
C GLU A 148 4.49 -1.78 -3.33
N ALA A 149 3.52 -1.56 -2.44
CA ALA A 149 2.11 -1.79 -2.74
C ALA A 149 1.58 -0.80 -3.80
N LEU A 150 2.01 0.47 -3.77
CA LEU A 150 1.71 1.44 -4.84
C LEU A 150 2.39 1.07 -6.15
N LEU A 151 3.67 0.72 -6.07
CA LEU A 151 4.44 0.27 -7.23
C LEU A 151 3.84 -0.98 -7.87
N ALA A 152 3.36 -1.92 -7.06
CA ALA A 152 2.67 -3.14 -7.45
C ALA A 152 1.20 -2.93 -7.83
N GLY A 153 0.60 -1.80 -7.42
CA GLY A 153 -0.78 -1.45 -7.73
C GLY A 153 -1.78 -2.30 -6.95
N GLU A 154 -1.30 -2.85 -5.85
CA GLU A 154 -2.10 -3.61 -4.91
C GLU A 154 -3.02 -2.70 -4.09
N ILE A 155 -2.71 -1.40 -4.05
CA ILE A 155 -3.53 -0.39 -3.40
C ILE A 155 -3.83 0.79 -4.32
N LYS A 156 -4.95 1.46 -4.04
CA LYS A 156 -5.30 2.78 -4.57
C LYS A 156 -5.49 3.76 -3.42
N LEU A 157 -4.92 4.94 -3.58
CA LEU A 157 -5.14 6.05 -2.65
C LEU A 157 -6.42 6.78 -3.05
N LYS A 158 -7.15 7.33 -2.08
CA LYS A 158 -8.45 7.96 -2.31
C LYS A 158 -8.41 9.12 -3.32
N ASN A 159 -7.26 9.79 -3.48
CA ASN A 159 -7.08 10.84 -4.48
C ASN A 159 -6.91 10.31 -5.92
N ASP A 160 -6.53 9.04 -6.11
CA ASP A 160 -6.47 8.38 -7.42
C ASP A 160 -7.86 7.89 -7.91
N MET A 161 -8.91 8.06 -7.10
CA MET A 161 -10.28 7.64 -7.42
C MET A 161 -11.18 8.78 -7.92
N MET A 162 -10.62 9.98 -8.10
CA MET A 162 -11.34 11.18 -8.55
C MET A 162 -11.08 11.54 -10.03
N GLU A 163 -10.58 10.60 -10.83
CA GLU A 163 -10.59 10.69 -12.31
C GLU A 163 -11.69 9.83 -12.93
#